data_AF-A0A8B6GQF8-F1
#
_entry.id   AF-A0A8B6GQF8-F1
#
_cell.length_a   1.000
_cell.length_b   1.000
_cell.length_c   1.000
_cell.angle_alpha   90.00
_cell.angle_beta   90.00
_cell.angle_gamma   90.00
#
_symmetry.space_group_name_H-M   'P 1'
#
loop_
_entity.id
_entity.type
_entity.pdbx_description
1 polymer ?
#
loop_
_entity_poly.entity_id
_entity_poly.type
_entity_poly.pdbx_seq_one_letter_code
_entity_poly.pdbx_strand_id
1 'polypeptide(L)'
;MIWDEKCKVLCSNPVTAVRMLDHRFDMFLKNVIMSEAEPIGKIIDYFYRVEFQQRSSPHTHCLFWVENAPKFGEDDIDDVITFIDKYITCEIPDEKDDKELHDIDIN
;
A
#
# COMPACT_ATOMS: atom_id res chain seq x y z
N MET A 1 -12.31 23.75 -4.95
CA MET A 1 -10.94 23.90 -5.48
C MET A 1 -10.78 23.00 -6.70
N ILE A 2 -10.48 23.60 -7.84
CA ILE A 2 -10.10 22.86 -9.05
C ILE A 2 -8.71 22.22 -8.86
N TRP A 3 -8.39 21.20 -9.65
CA TRP A 3 -7.14 20.43 -9.51
C TRP A 3 -5.88 21.30 -9.43
N ASP A 4 -5.79 22.29 -10.31
CA ASP A 4 -4.65 23.21 -10.36
C ASP A 4 -4.45 24.01 -9.07
N GLU A 5 -5.53 24.38 -8.39
CA GLU A 5 -5.46 25.07 -7.10
C GLU A 5 -4.95 24.13 -6.01
N LYS A 6 -5.37 22.85 -6.02
CA LYS A 6 -4.86 21.82 -5.09
C LYS A 6 -3.36 21.64 -5.27
N CYS A 7 -2.90 21.50 -6.52
CA CYS A 7 -1.48 21.38 -6.84
C CYS A 7 -0.70 22.61 -6.39
N LYS A 8 -1.20 23.83 -6.63
CA LYS A 8 -0.53 25.07 -6.19
C LYS A 8 -0.35 25.14 -4.67
N VAL A 9 -1.36 24.76 -3.89
CA VAL A 9 -1.28 24.76 -2.42
C VAL A 9 -0.21 23.78 -1.92
N LEU A 10 -0.18 22.56 -2.48
CA LEU A 10 0.82 21.53 -2.14
C LEU A 10 2.23 21.98 -2.52
N CYS A 11 2.41 22.51 -3.73
CA CYS A 11 3.70 23.01 -4.21
C CYS A 11 4.21 24.22 -3.42
N SER A 12 3.31 25.03 -2.85
CA SER A 12 3.68 26.18 -2.02
C SER A 12 4.09 25.78 -0.60
N ASN A 13 3.75 24.57 -0.15
CA ASN A 13 4.03 24.09 1.21
C ASN A 13 4.62 22.66 1.22
N PRO A 14 5.73 22.42 0.48
CA PRO A 14 6.22 21.07 0.24
C PRO A 14 6.67 20.36 1.54
N VAL A 15 7.26 21.10 2.49
CA VAL A 15 7.68 20.55 3.78
C VAL A 15 6.48 20.05 4.59
N THR A 16 5.39 20.82 4.62
CA THR A 16 4.16 20.43 5.33
C THR A 16 3.51 19.23 4.65
N ALA A 17 3.46 19.20 3.33
CA ALA A 17 2.91 18.08 2.57
C ALA A 17 3.68 16.77 2.86
N VAL A 18 5.02 16.81 2.85
CA VAL A 18 5.86 15.65 3.14
C VAL A 18 5.72 15.20 4.60
N ARG A 19 5.70 16.13 5.57
CA ARG A 19 5.46 15.79 6.99
C ARG A 19 4.10 15.12 7.21
N MET A 20 3.07 15.59 6.51
CA MET A 20 1.72 15.03 6.62
C MET A 20 1.65 13.64 5.99
N LEU A 21 2.34 13.41 4.88
CA LEU A 21 2.47 12.06 4.31
C LEU A 21 3.19 11.12 5.28
N ASP A 22 4.35 11.54 5.80
CA ASP A 22 5.14 10.75 6.74
C ASP A 22 4.31 10.34 7.96
N HIS A 23 3.61 11.30 8.57
CA HIS A 23 2.70 11.02 9.68
C HIS A 23 1.57 10.05 9.30
N ARG A 24 0.95 10.23 8.13
CA ARG A 24 -0.11 9.33 7.66
C ARG A 24 0.40 7.92 7.43
N PHE A 25 1.59 7.78 6.84
CA PHE A 25 2.21 6.48 6.61
C PHE A 25 2.57 5.80 7.93
N ASP A 26 3.17 6.52 8.88
CA ASP A 26 3.49 5.98 10.22
C ASP A 26 2.23 5.50 10.95
N MET A 27 1.15 6.28 10.89
CA MET A 27 -0.14 5.90 11.48
C MET A 27 -0.78 4.70 10.77
N PHE A 28 -0.69 4.62 9.44
CA PHE A 28 -1.18 3.48 8.68
C PHE A 28 -0.38 2.21 9.01
N LEU A 29 0.95 2.30 9.02
CA LEU A 29 1.84 1.21 9.37
C LEU A 29 1.52 0.67 10.77
N LYS A 30 1.49 1.54 11.78
CA LYS A 30 1.31 1.13 13.18
C LYS A 30 -0.11 0.65 13.50
N ASN A 31 -1.13 1.38 13.04
CA ASN A 31 -2.50 1.14 13.49
C ASN A 31 -3.31 0.25 12.53
N VAL A 32 -2.81 0.01 11.32
CA VAL A 32 -3.47 -0.88 10.35
C VAL A 32 -2.60 -2.11 10.12
N ILE A 33 -1.41 -1.93 9.54
CA ILE A 33 -0.56 -3.06 9.12
C ILE A 33 -0.06 -3.89 10.32
N MET A 34 0.39 -3.22 11.38
CA MET A 34 0.90 -3.86 12.61
C MET A 34 -0.16 -4.05 13.69
N SER A 35 -1.44 -3.86 13.36
CA SER A 35 -2.53 -4.04 14.33
C SER A 35 -2.78 -5.51 14.66
N GLU A 36 -3.46 -5.77 15.79
CA GLU A 36 -3.91 -7.12 16.17
C GLU A 36 -4.90 -7.75 15.18
N ALA A 37 -5.43 -6.96 14.24
CA ALA A 37 -6.25 -7.48 13.15
C ALA A 37 -5.42 -8.24 12.09
N GLU A 38 -4.09 -8.07 12.11
CA GLU A 38 -3.13 -8.81 11.26
C GLU A 38 -3.58 -8.90 9.79
N PRO A 39 -3.89 -7.77 9.12
CA PRO A 39 -4.58 -7.77 7.83
C PRO A 39 -3.79 -8.45 6.72
N ILE A 40 -2.46 -8.45 6.81
CA ILE A 40 -1.55 -9.14 5.91
C ILE A 40 -0.78 -10.27 6.61
N GLY A 41 -1.32 -10.79 7.71
CA GLY A 41 -0.65 -11.68 8.65
C GLY A 41 0.14 -10.92 9.72
N LYS A 42 0.66 -11.67 10.70
CA LYS A 42 1.41 -11.11 11.83
C LYS A 42 2.80 -10.67 11.40
N ILE A 43 3.08 -9.37 11.48
CA ILE A 43 4.37 -8.81 11.07
C ILE A 43 5.40 -8.98 12.19
N ILE A 44 6.52 -9.64 11.88
CA ILE A 44 7.65 -9.84 12.81
C ILE A 44 8.83 -8.92 12.53
N ASP A 45 8.95 -8.42 11.30
CA ASP A 45 9.95 -7.43 10.91
C ASP A 45 9.45 -6.64 9.68
N TYR A 46 9.99 -5.45 9.45
CA TYR A 46 9.66 -4.65 8.29
C TYR A 46 10.78 -3.69 7.90
N PHE A 47 10.82 -3.36 6.61
CA PHE A 47 11.69 -2.34 6.05
C PHE A 47 10.88 -1.49 5.07
N TYR A 48 11.06 -0.18 5.10
CA TYR A 48 10.50 0.68 4.06
C TYR A 48 11.46 1.81 3.71
N ARG A 49 11.28 2.33 2.49
CA ARG A 49 11.97 3.51 1.99
C ARG A 49 11.00 4.36 1.19
N VAL A 50 11.18 5.67 1.27
CA VAL A 50 10.40 6.63 0.49
C VAL A 50 11.22 7.08 -0.71
N GLU A 51 10.67 6.92 -1.90
CA GLU A 51 11.22 7.46 -3.14
C GLU A 51 10.29 8.53 -3.71
N PHE A 52 10.87 9.54 -4.33
CA PHE A 52 10.10 10.59 -5.01
C PHE A 52 10.03 10.25 -6.49
N GLN A 53 8.85 9.84 -6.96
CA GLN A 53 8.59 9.51 -8.35
C GLN A 53 8.23 10.78 -9.15
N GLN A 54 7.71 10.61 -10.39
CA GLN A 54 7.37 11.73 -11.27
C GLN A 54 6.58 12.82 -10.53
N ARG A 55 6.97 14.08 -10.76
CA ARG A 55 6.41 15.28 -10.13
C ARG A 55 6.60 15.38 -8.62
N SER A 56 7.64 14.73 -8.07
CA SER A 56 7.94 14.74 -6.63
C SER A 56 6.83 14.12 -5.79
N SER A 57 6.04 13.20 -6.36
CA SER A 57 5.09 12.43 -5.59
C SER A 57 5.86 11.40 -4.75
N PRO A 58 5.70 11.40 -3.43
CA PRO A 58 6.34 10.41 -2.59
C PRO A 58 5.66 9.05 -2.75
N HIS A 59 6.46 8.00 -2.88
CA HIS A 59 6.05 6.62 -3.06
C HIS A 59 6.82 5.75 -2.07
N THR A 60 6.09 4.98 -1.26
CA THR A 60 6.70 4.16 -0.22
C THR A 60 6.84 2.72 -0.69
N HIS A 61 8.08 2.26 -0.81
CA HIS A 61 8.37 0.84 -1.02
C HIS A 61 8.48 0.16 0.34
N CYS A 62 7.67 -0.88 0.56
CA CYS A 62 7.62 -1.62 1.82
C CYS A 62 8.00 -3.08 1.61
N LEU A 63 8.66 -3.67 2.60
CA LEU A 63 8.94 -5.09 2.74
C LEU A 63 8.50 -5.51 4.14
N PHE A 64 7.67 -6.55 4.23
CA PHE A 64 7.11 -7.05 5.47
C PHE A 64 7.45 -8.52 5.63
N TRP A 65 7.98 -8.90 6.78
CA TRP A 65 8.18 -10.30 7.15
C TRP A 65 7.01 -10.76 7.99
N VAL A 66 6.28 -11.74 7.45
CA VAL A 66 5.09 -12.31 8.08
C VAL A 66 5.49 -13.58 8.83
N GLU A 67 5.03 -13.71 10.08
CA GLU A 67 5.24 -14.90 10.90
C GLU A 67 4.68 -16.14 10.18
N ASN A 68 5.49 -17.21 10.09
CA ASN A 68 5.11 -18.49 9.48
C ASN A 68 4.67 -18.41 8.00
N ALA A 69 5.08 -17.37 7.26
CA ALA A 69 4.89 -17.35 5.80
C ALA A 69 5.65 -18.50 5.12
N PRO A 70 5.08 -19.13 4.08
CA PRO A 70 5.74 -20.21 3.37
C PRO A 70 6.97 -19.68 2.63
N LYS A 71 8.00 -20.51 2.56
CA LYS A 71 9.30 -20.18 2.00
C LYS A 71 9.48 -20.82 0.63
N PHE A 72 9.68 -19.97 -0.37
CA PHE A 72 9.96 -20.41 -1.72
C PHE A 72 11.23 -21.29 -1.79
N GLY A 73 11.09 -22.50 -2.32
CA GLY A 73 12.18 -23.47 -2.47
C GLY A 73 12.42 -24.36 -1.25
N GLU A 74 11.70 -24.14 -0.13
CA GLU A 74 11.71 -25.02 1.05
C GLU A 74 10.34 -25.70 1.23
N ASP A 75 9.26 -24.93 1.21
CA ASP A 75 7.88 -25.41 1.40
C ASP A 75 7.22 -25.81 0.07
N ASP A 76 6.04 -26.43 0.15
CA ASP A 76 5.28 -26.83 -1.03
C ASP A 76 4.90 -25.62 -1.90
N ILE A 77 5.01 -25.79 -3.22
CA ILE A 77 4.79 -24.70 -4.16
C ILE A 77 3.35 -24.22 -4.16
N ASP A 78 2.37 -25.11 -3.90
CA ASP A 78 0.95 -24.75 -3.88
C ASP A 78 0.63 -23.89 -2.64
N ASP A 79 1.30 -24.14 -1.50
CA ASP A 79 1.20 -23.30 -0.30
C ASP A 79 1.76 -21.89 -0.54
N VAL A 80 2.91 -21.80 -1.23
CA VAL A 80 3.50 -20.51 -1.60
C VAL A 80 2.59 -19.72 -2.54
N ILE A 81 2.05 -20.36 -3.58
CA ILE A 81 1.13 -19.72 -4.54
C ILE A 81 -0.12 -19.24 -3.83
N THR A 82 -0.74 -20.11 -3.01
CA THR A 82 -1.95 -19.77 -2.25
C THR A 82 -1.72 -18.59 -1.31
N PHE A 83 -0.56 -18.53 -0.66
CA PHE A 83 -0.20 -17.40 0.19
C PHE A 83 -0.06 -16.09 -0.60
N ILE A 84 0.58 -16.13 -1.78
CA ILE A 84 0.74 -14.95 -2.64
C ILE A 84 -0.63 -14.47 -3.13
N ASP A 85 -1.45 -15.36 -3.69
CA ASP A 85 -2.75 -15.03 -4.28
C ASP A 85 -3.74 -14.47 -3.25
N LYS A 86 -3.59 -14.83 -1.97
CA LYS A 86 -4.39 -14.27 -0.88
C LYS A 86 -4.19 -12.77 -0.70
N TYR A 87 -2.97 -12.26 -0.93
CA TYR A 87 -2.60 -10.88 -0.61
C TYR A 87 -2.30 -10.03 -1.84
N ILE A 88 -1.93 -10.65 -2.96
CA ILE A 88 -1.63 -9.97 -4.22
C ILE A 88 -2.74 -10.30 -5.20
N THR A 89 -3.61 -9.33 -5.45
CA THR A 89 -4.64 -9.43 -6.49
C THR A 89 -4.53 -8.24 -7.43
N CYS A 90 -4.76 -8.50 -8.71
CA CYS A 90 -4.97 -7.49 -9.73
C CYS A 90 -6.25 -7.89 -10.47
N GLU A 91 -7.39 -7.71 -9.83
CA GLU A 91 -8.69 -7.96 -10.44
C GLU A 91 -9.38 -6.63 -10.68
N ILE A 92 -9.84 -6.41 -11.92
CA ILE A 92 -10.73 -5.29 -12.22
C ILE A 92 -12.09 -5.66 -11.60
N PRO A 93 -12.63 -4.88 -10.66
CA PRO A 93 -13.90 -5.17 -10.00
C PRO A 93 -15.03 -5.35 -11.05
N ASP A 94 -15.97 -6.28 -10.88
CA ASP A 94 -17.04 -6.44 -11.88
C ASP A 94 -17.95 -5.19 -11.93
N GLU A 95 -18.25 -4.69 -13.13
CA GLU A 95 -19.09 -3.49 -13.34
C GLU A 95 -20.48 -3.61 -12.68
N LYS A 96 -21.01 -4.83 -12.54
CA LYS A 96 -22.32 -5.08 -11.95
C LYS A 96 -22.29 -5.20 -10.43
N ASP A 97 -21.19 -5.73 -9.88
CA ASP A 97 -21.07 -6.02 -8.45
C ASP A 97 -20.44 -4.84 -7.67
N ASP A 98 -19.48 -4.12 -8.27
CA ASP A 98 -18.86 -2.94 -7.67
C ASP A 98 -18.49 -1.89 -8.74
N LYS A 99 -19.52 -1.23 -9.27
CA LYS A 99 -19.38 -0.21 -10.30
C LYS A 99 -18.48 0.96 -9.88
N GLU A 100 -18.53 1.37 -8.62
CA GLU A 100 -17.75 2.52 -8.14
C GLU A 100 -16.25 2.21 -8.17
N LEU A 101 -15.86 1.03 -7.68
CA LEU A 101 -14.46 0.61 -7.70
C LEU A 101 -14.00 0.30 -9.13
N HIS A 102 -14.85 -0.35 -9.95
CA HIS A 102 -14.58 -0.58 -11.36
C HIS A 102 -14.28 0.73 -12.10
N ASP A 103 -15.12 1.76 -11.94
CA ASP A 103 -14.96 3.06 -12.58
C ASP A 103 -13.69 3.81 -12.11
N ILE A 104 -13.17 3.53 -10.91
CA ILE A 104 -11.92 4.13 -10.41
C ILE A 104 -10.70 3.44 -11.05
N ASP A 105 -10.72 2.12 -11.23
CA ASP A 105 -9.56 1.36 -11.72
C ASP A 105 -9.36 1.43 -13.25
N ILE A 106 -10.41 1.71 -14.04
CA ILE A 106 -10.33 1.77 -15.51
C ILE A 106 -10.04 3.17 -16.09
N ASN A 107 -9.99 4.22 -15.26
CA ASN A 107 -9.82 5.63 -15.68
C ASN A 107 -8.45 6.21 -15.32
#